data_AF-A0A8T6DBX8-F1
#
_entry.id   AF-A0A8T6DBX8-F1
#
_cell.length_a   1.000
_cell.length_b   1.000
_cell.length_c   1.000
_cell.angle_alpha   90.00
_cell.angle_beta   90.00
_cell.angle_gamma   90.00
#
_symmetry.space_group_name_H-M   'P 1'
#
loop_
_entity.id
_entity.type
_entity.pdbx_description
1 polymer ?
#
loop_
_entity_poly.entity_id
_entity_poly.type
_entity_poly.pdbx_seq_one_letter_code
_entity_poly.pdbx_strand_id
1 'polypeptide(L)'
;MGRRQQWIYIVEPAEWPSDFPKRLESFKDAAGLTWRGLARLQRVNVRTVRRWRSGTTPSAGHLLALLEAAARRELLHHLLPDARQNPRLDHDEGRPVTR
;
A
#
# COMPACT_ATOMS: atom_id res chain seq x y z
N MET A 1 -35.74 -23.98 -10.32
CA MET A 1 -34.55 -24.12 -9.45
C MET A 1 -33.46 -23.18 -9.96
N GLY A 2 -33.30 -22.00 -9.35
CA GLY A 2 -32.32 -20.99 -9.78
C GLY A 2 -30.92 -21.34 -9.29
N ARG A 3 -29.96 -21.47 -10.22
CA ARG A 3 -28.54 -21.65 -9.89
C ARG A 3 -28.03 -20.37 -9.23
N ARG A 4 -27.65 -20.46 -7.94
CA ARG A 4 -26.92 -19.39 -7.25
C ARG A 4 -25.62 -19.13 -8.01
N GLN A 5 -25.49 -17.95 -8.61
CA GLN A 5 -24.21 -17.48 -9.12
C GLN A 5 -23.29 -17.23 -7.91
N GLN A 6 -22.26 -18.06 -7.78
CA GLN A 6 -21.24 -17.91 -6.77
C GLN A 6 -20.17 -16.98 -7.35
N TRP A 7 -20.10 -15.76 -6.82
CA TRP A 7 -19.04 -14.81 -7.17
C TRP A 7 -17.70 -15.37 -6.67
N ILE A 8 -16.85 -15.83 -7.60
CA ILE A 8 -15.49 -16.25 -7.28
C ILE A 8 -14.65 -14.98 -7.25
N TYR A 9 -14.33 -14.50 -6.05
CA TYR A 9 -13.35 -13.45 -5.87
C TYR A 9 -11.96 -14.03 -6.18
N ILE A 10 -11.47 -13.78 -7.40
CA ILE A 10 -10.08 -14.02 -7.73
C ILE A 10 -9.28 -12.89 -7.08
N VAL A 11 -8.79 -13.16 -5.87
CA VAL A 11 -7.77 -12.31 -5.24
C VAL A 11 -6.46 -12.65 -5.92
N GLU A 12 -6.16 -12.00 -7.04
CA GLU A 12 -4.77 -11.94 -7.51
C GLU A 12 -3.93 -11.46 -6.31
N PRO A 13 -2.83 -12.15 -5.96
CA PRO A 13 -1.95 -11.65 -4.92
C PRO A 13 -1.48 -10.27 -5.38
N ALA A 14 -1.95 -9.22 -4.70
CA ALA A 14 -1.53 -7.87 -5.00
C ALA A 14 -0.01 -7.84 -4.89
N GLU A 15 0.69 -7.73 -6.03
CA GLU A 15 2.13 -7.69 -6.04
C GLU A 15 2.59 -6.53 -5.17
N TRP A 16 3.56 -6.81 -4.31
CA TRP A 16 4.09 -5.77 -3.43
C TRP A 16 4.75 -4.70 -4.30
N PRO A 17 4.37 -3.41 -4.15
CA PRO A 17 4.88 -2.35 -5.00
C PRO A 17 6.41 -2.26 -4.90
N SER A 18 7.09 -2.43 -6.04
CA SER A 18 8.55 -2.38 -6.14
C SER A 18 9.13 -1.02 -5.76
N ASP A 19 8.32 0.04 -5.80
CA ASP A 19 8.69 1.39 -5.43
C ASP A 19 8.43 1.72 -3.95
N PHE A 20 7.96 0.75 -3.15
CA PHE A 20 7.75 0.94 -1.71
C PHE A 20 8.97 1.52 -0.97
N PRO A 21 10.22 1.10 -1.22
CA PRO A 21 11.38 1.72 -0.57
C PRO A 21 11.50 3.23 -0.83
N LYS A 22 11.22 3.67 -2.05
CA LYS A 22 11.26 5.10 -2.43
C LYS A 22 10.14 5.87 -1.74
N ARG A 23 8.96 5.28 -1.68
CA ARG A 23 7.80 5.83 -0.95
C ARG A 23 8.04 5.96 0.54
N LEU A 24 8.65 4.94 1.15
CA LEU A 24 9.02 4.97 2.56
C LEU A 24 10.06 6.06 2.86
N GLU A 25 11.03 6.26 1.96
CA GLU A 25 12.01 7.36 2.04
C GLU A 25 11.33 8.73 1.94
N SER A 26 10.45 8.91 0.94
CA SER A 26 9.67 10.13 0.76
C SER A 26 8.80 10.46 1.98
N PHE A 27 8.09 9.47 2.53
CA PHE A 27 7.32 9.63 3.76
C PHE A 27 8.20 10.04 4.95
N LYS A 28 9.36 9.39 5.11
CA LYS A 28 10.29 9.70 6.19
C LYS A 28 10.78 11.14 6.10
N ASP A 29 11.13 11.62 4.90
CA ASP A 29 11.57 12.99 4.66
C ASP A 29 10.46 14.00 4.94
N ALA A 30 9.26 13.77 4.39
CA ALA A 30 8.10 14.63 4.60
C ALA A 30 7.66 14.68 6.08
N ALA A 31 7.79 13.57 6.81
CA ALA A 31 7.48 13.51 8.23
C ALA A 31 8.58 14.11 9.13
N GLY A 32 9.70 14.58 8.57
CA GLY A 32 10.84 15.11 9.32
C GLY A 32 11.54 14.06 10.19
N LEU A 33 11.49 12.79 9.81
CA LEU A 33 12.00 11.68 10.61
C LEU A 33 13.41 11.28 10.17
N THR A 34 14.20 10.84 11.15
CA THR A 34 15.38 10.01 10.86
C THR A 34 14.96 8.55 10.73
N TRP A 35 15.79 7.69 10.13
CA TRP A 35 15.52 6.24 10.09
C TRP A 35 15.36 5.63 11.49
N ARG A 36 16.10 6.13 12.50
CA ARG A 36 15.91 5.75 13.89
C ARG A 36 14.59 6.27 14.46
N GLY A 37 14.19 7.49 14.09
CA GLY A 37 12.89 8.06 14.44
C GLY A 37 11.72 7.23 13.90
N LEU A 38 11.80 6.81 12.63
CA LEU A 38 10.83 5.92 12.01
C LEU A 38 10.76 4.56 12.71
N ALA A 39 11.90 3.98 13.07
CA ALA A 39 11.96 2.72 13.83
C ALA A 39 11.26 2.85 15.19
N ARG A 40 11.48 3.95 15.92
CA ARG A 40 10.79 4.25 17.18
C ARG A 40 9.29 4.45 16.99
N LEU A 41 8.89 5.20 15.96
CA LEU A 41 7.49 5.41 15.61
C LEU A 41 6.76 4.09 15.37
N GLN A 42 7.43 3.15 14.68
CA GLN A 42 6.90 1.83 14.35
C GLN A 42 7.15 0.78 15.44
N ARG A 43 7.79 1.15 16.57
CA ARG A 43 8.17 0.23 17.66
C ARG A 43 8.97 -1.00 17.19
N VAL A 44 9.82 -0.82 16.17
CA VAL A 44 10.68 -1.86 15.60
C VAL A 44 12.16 -1.52 15.75
N ASN A 45 13.02 -2.52 15.54
CA ASN A 45 14.46 -2.30 15.45
C ASN A 45 14.82 -1.57 14.14
N VAL A 46 15.85 -0.73 14.17
CA VAL A 46 16.39 -0.04 12.98
C VAL A 46 16.80 -1.02 11.87
N ARG A 47 17.21 -2.26 12.22
CA ARG A 47 17.51 -3.32 11.24
C ARG A 47 16.27 -3.71 10.42
N THR A 48 15.08 -3.71 11.03
CA THR A 48 13.81 -3.98 10.35
C THR A 48 13.51 -2.89 9.32
N VAL A 49 13.65 -1.62 9.71
CA VAL A 49 13.48 -0.49 8.79
C VAL A 49 14.50 -0.53 7.65
N ARG A 50 15.74 -0.95 7.92
CA ARG A 50 16.76 -1.14 6.88
C ARG A 50 16.37 -2.24 5.88
N ARG A 51 15.74 -3.32 6.32
CA ARG A 51 15.20 -4.36 5.42
C ARG A 51 14.07 -3.82 4.55
N TRP A 52 13.19 -2.99 5.12
CA TRP A 52 12.13 -2.32 4.34
C TRP A 52 12.70 -1.41 3.26
N ARG A 53 13.76 -0.66 3.59
CA ARG A 53 14.51 0.16 2.63
C ARG A 53 15.18 -0.66 1.53
N SER A 54 15.54 -1.92 1.78
CA SER A 54 16.07 -2.83 0.74
C SER A 54 14.98 -3.60 -0.01
N GLY A 55 13.70 -3.27 0.18
CA GLY A 55 12.59 -3.89 -0.57
C GLY A 55 11.89 -5.03 0.15
N THR A 56 12.27 -5.37 1.39
CA THR A 56 11.51 -6.36 2.16
C THR A 56 10.15 -5.79 2.58
N THR A 57 9.09 -6.50 2.26
CA THR A 57 7.72 -6.13 2.63
C THR A 57 7.54 -6.13 4.17
N PRO A 58 6.97 -5.06 4.75
CA PRO A 58 6.53 -5.09 6.14
C PRO A 58 5.44 -6.13 6.35
N SER A 59 5.31 -6.67 7.57
CA SER A 59 4.10 -7.45 7.88
C SER A 59 2.87 -6.54 7.83
N ALA A 60 1.69 -7.14 7.61
CA ALA A 60 0.43 -6.42 7.52
C ALA A 60 0.19 -5.43 8.68
N GLY A 61 0.53 -5.84 9.92
CA GLY A 61 0.41 -4.97 11.09
C GLY A 61 1.33 -3.74 11.05
N HIS A 62 2.58 -3.90 10.59
CA HIS A 62 3.50 -2.77 10.45
C HIS A 62 3.11 -1.86 9.28
N LEU A 63 2.58 -2.44 8.20
CA LEU A 63 2.06 -1.66 7.09
C LEU A 63 0.86 -0.81 7.52
N LEU A 64 -0.10 -1.42 8.25
CA LEU A 64 -1.23 -0.69 8.79
C LEU A 64 -0.78 0.44 9.73
N ALA A 65 0.17 0.17 10.63
CA ALA A 65 0.73 1.19 11.51
C ALA A 65 1.46 2.31 10.76
N LEU A 66 2.12 2.03 9.63
CA LEU A 66 2.68 3.04 8.73
C LEU A 66 1.59 3.90 8.10
N LEU A 67 0.54 3.27 7.59
CA LEU A 67 -0.59 3.97 6.96
C LEU A 67 -1.35 4.83 7.96
N GLU A 68 -1.61 4.34 9.17
CA GLU A 68 -2.22 5.14 10.24
C GLU A 68 -1.36 6.34 10.63
N ALA A 69 -0.04 6.14 10.76
CA ALA A 69 0.88 7.23 11.09
C ALA A 69 0.94 8.28 9.96
N ALA A 70 0.88 7.85 8.71
CA ALA A 70 0.81 8.74 7.56
C ALA A 70 -0.54 9.48 7.50
N ALA A 71 -1.66 8.79 7.80
CA ALA A 71 -2.99 9.39 7.83
C ALA A 71 -3.09 10.51 8.86
N ARG A 72 -2.63 10.26 10.09
CA ARG A 72 -2.60 11.28 11.16
C ARG A 72 -1.72 12.50 10.85
N ARG A 73 -0.84 12.39 9.85
CA ARG A 73 0.06 13.45 9.41
C ARG A 73 -0.33 14.05 8.06
N GLU A 74 -1.42 13.58 7.45
CA GLU A 74 -1.86 13.97 6.10
C GLU A 74 -0.83 13.61 5.00
N LEU A 75 -0.01 12.57 5.23
CA LEU A 75 1.08 12.11 4.34
C LEU A 75 0.78 10.78 3.64
N LEU A 76 -0.48 10.32 3.61
CA LEU A 76 -0.85 9.03 3.01
C LEU A 76 -0.40 8.90 1.55
N HIS A 77 -0.45 10.00 0.80
CA HIS A 77 -0.06 10.08 -0.60
C HIS A 77 1.43 9.77 -0.86
N HIS A 78 2.28 9.81 0.17
CA HIS A 78 3.67 9.39 0.05
C HIS A 78 3.84 7.86 0.10
N LEU A 79 2.90 7.13 0.70
CA LEU A 79 2.98 5.67 0.88
C LEU A 79 2.09 4.90 -0.10
N LEU A 80 0.91 5.43 -0.39
CA LEU A 80 -0.05 4.81 -1.29
C LEU A 80 0.24 5.22 -2.73
N PRO A 81 0.03 4.32 -3.71
CA PRO A 81 0.06 4.70 -5.11
C PRO A 81 -1.03 5.74 -5.33
N ASP A 82 -0.75 6.73 -6.18
CA ASP A 82 -1.78 7.66 -6.60
C ASP A 82 -2.92 6.84 -7.23
N ALA A 83 -4.15 6.97 -6.73
CA ALA A 83 -5.28 6.15 -7.19
C ALA A 83 -5.54 6.34 -8.69
N ARG A 84 -5.10 7.48 -9.24
CA ARG A 84 -5.11 7.82 -10.67
C ARG A 84 -4.15 6.99 -11.52
N GLN A 85 -3.16 6.34 -10.91
CA GLN A 85 -2.20 5.46 -11.59
C GLN A 85 -2.64 4.00 -11.59
N ASN A 86 -3.90 3.71 -11.24
CA ASN A 86 -4.44 2.36 -11.26
C ASN A 86 -5.22 2.15 -12.58
N PRO A 87 -4.59 1.68 -13.68
CA PRO A 87 -5.25 1.52 -14.99
C PRO A 87 -6.38 0.49 -14.98
N ARG A 88 -6.55 -0.25 -13.88
CA ARG A 88 -7.54 -1.31 -13.72
C ARG A 88 -8.96 -0.79 -13.39
N LEU A 89 -9.15 0.49 -13.13
CA LEU A 89 -10.47 1.06 -12.87
C LEU A 89 -11.17 1.63 -14.12
N ASP A 90 -10.53 1.58 -15.30
CA ASP A 90 -11.08 2.14 -16.54
C ASP A 90 -11.89 1.14 -17.39
N HIS A 91 -12.07 -0.12 -16.98
CA HIS A 91 -12.73 -1.13 -17.81
C HIS A 91 -13.75 -1.98 -17.02
N ASP A 92 -14.87 -1.39 -16.59
CA ASP A 92 -16.16 -2.10 -16.62
C ASP A 92 -17.37 -1.16 -16.45
N GLU A 93 -17.46 -0.10 -17.25
CA GLU A 93 -18.76 0.54 -17.48
C GLU A 93 -19.42 -0.11 -18.70
N GLY A 94 -20.53 -0.80 -18.41
CA GLY A 94 -21.19 -1.74 -19.29
C GLY A 94 -21.50 -1.21 -20.69
N ARG A 95 -21.13 -2.00 -21.70
CA ARG A 95 -21.84 -1.98 -22.98
C ARG A 95 -22.92 -3.06 -22.95
N PRO A 96 -24.21 -2.73 -23.12
CA PRO A 96 -25.21 -3.75 -23.38
C PRO A 96 -24.88 -4.37 -24.75
N VAL A 97 -24.57 -5.66 -24.75
CA VAL A 97 -24.53 -6.47 -25.97
C VAL A 97 -25.96 -6.51 -26.51
N THR A 98 -26.25 -5.62 -27.45
CA THR A 98 -27.46 -5.69 -28.26
C THR A 98 -27.25 -6.81 -29.27
N ARG A 99 -28.09 -7.83 -29.19
CA ARG A 99 -28.21 -8.89 -30.19
C ARG A 99 -29.44 -8.63 -31.04
#